data_AF-A0A4P5YJB3-F1
#
_entry.id   AF-A0A4P5YJB3-F1
#
_cell.length_a   1.000
_cell.length_b   1.000
_cell.length_c   1.000
_cell.angle_alpha   90.00
_cell.angle_beta   90.00
_cell.angle_gamma   90.00
#
_symmetry.space_group_name_H-M   'P 1'
#
loop_
_entity.id
_entity.type
_entity.pdbx_description
1 polymer ?
#
loop_
_entity_poly.entity_id
_entity_poly.type
_entity_poly.pdbx_seq_one_letter_code
_entity_poly.pdbx_strand_id
1 'polypeptide(L)'
;MAPDTRFVLANLATAGAWLAAHGRPLWGLASLLPAFVGATVVVAATALAEPDQVTAWRGAGVGITCAALTLAALLATWDRRRRRIDPKLVRTLHAEAARAYLRNEWPAALAAAQQLTVAAPEESGAWTLLAMICKASGDAVGAARAEQRAAACAERG
;
A
#
# COMPACT_ATOMS: atom_id res chain seq x y z
N MET A 1 1.87 -39.35 17.17
CA MET A 1 1.04 -38.13 17.07
C MET A 1 1.34 -37.50 15.72
N ALA A 2 0.56 -37.85 14.69
CA ALA A 2 0.86 -37.43 13.32
C ALA A 2 0.53 -35.94 13.15
N PRO A 3 1.44 -35.12 12.61
CA PRO A 3 1.14 -33.71 12.36
C PRO A 3 0.04 -33.60 11.31
N ASP A 4 -0.98 -32.82 11.64
CA ASP A 4 -2.19 -32.63 10.85
C ASP A 4 -1.83 -31.96 9.52
N THR A 5 -1.87 -32.73 8.43
CA THR A 5 -1.45 -32.30 7.07
C THR A 5 -2.23 -31.09 6.55
N ARG A 6 -3.41 -30.85 7.11
CA ARG A 6 -4.26 -29.67 6.83
C ARG A 6 -3.65 -28.37 7.34
N PHE A 7 -2.94 -28.40 8.46
CA PHE A 7 -2.23 -27.23 9.00
C PHE A 7 -0.98 -26.88 8.18
N VAL A 8 -0.29 -27.91 7.64
CA VAL A 8 0.90 -27.71 6.79
C VAL A 8 0.52 -27.09 5.45
N LEU A 9 -0.59 -27.53 4.83
CA LEU A 9 -1.10 -26.96 3.58
C LEU A 9 -1.67 -25.55 3.75
N ALA A 10 -2.36 -25.27 4.87
CA ALA A 10 -2.82 -23.93 5.18
C ALA A 10 -1.64 -22.95 5.38
N ASN A 11 -0.56 -23.38 6.05
CA ASN A 11 0.64 -22.57 6.21
C ASN A 11 1.43 -22.39 4.90
N LEU A 12 1.47 -23.39 4.02
CA LEU A 12 2.14 -23.24 2.71
C LEU A 12 1.42 -22.22 1.81
N ALA A 13 0.09 -22.17 1.84
CA ALA A 13 -0.69 -21.23 1.05
C ALA A 13 -0.68 -19.78 1.60
N THR A 14 -0.34 -19.60 2.89
CA THR A 14 -0.42 -18.29 3.58
C THR A 14 0.92 -17.74 4.08
N ALA A 15 2.04 -18.46 3.90
CA ALA A 15 3.37 -18.03 4.35
C ALA A 15 3.77 -16.63 3.83
N GLY A 16 3.28 -16.20 2.66
CA GLY A 16 3.53 -14.85 2.15
C GLY A 16 2.64 -13.75 2.77
N ALA A 17 1.42 -14.10 3.17
CA ALA A 17 0.45 -13.16 3.71
C ALA A 17 0.84 -12.66 5.11
N TRP A 18 1.50 -13.50 5.91
CA TRP A 18 1.99 -13.14 7.23
C TRP A 18 3.17 -12.15 7.19
N LEU A 19 4.05 -12.28 6.19
CA LEU A 19 5.19 -11.38 5.96
C LEU A 19 4.78 -10.02 5.38
N ALA A 20 3.75 -9.97 4.53
CA ALA A 20 3.17 -8.72 4.06
C ALA A 20 2.51 -7.91 5.20
N ALA A 21 2.01 -8.57 6.24
CA ALA A 21 1.34 -7.93 7.38
C ALA A 21 2.30 -7.24 8.37
N HIS A 22 3.59 -7.61 8.41
CA HIS A 22 4.59 -7.07 9.34
C HIS A 22 5.49 -5.97 8.75
N GLY A 23 5.06 -5.29 7.68
CA GLY A 23 5.69 -4.04 7.24
C GLY A 23 6.88 -4.17 6.29
N ARG A 24 7.08 -5.35 5.66
CA ARG A 24 8.10 -5.55 4.61
C ARG A 24 7.45 -5.91 3.26
N PRO A 25 6.96 -4.92 2.49
CA PRO A 25 6.14 -5.14 1.30
C PRO A 25 6.87 -5.86 0.16
N LEU A 26 8.20 -5.68 0.03
CA LEU A 26 9.02 -6.35 -0.98
C LEU A 26 9.07 -7.87 -0.81
N TRP A 27 9.07 -8.35 0.45
CA TRP A 27 9.09 -9.79 0.75
C TRP A 27 7.69 -10.43 0.65
N GLY A 28 6.64 -9.64 0.92
CA GLY A 28 5.25 -10.06 0.68
C GLY A 28 4.93 -10.22 -0.81
N LEU A 29 5.43 -9.32 -1.66
CA LEU A 29 5.32 -9.43 -3.12
C LEU A 29 6.18 -10.58 -3.67
N ALA A 30 7.41 -10.74 -3.17
CA ALA A 30 8.29 -11.84 -3.58
C ALA A 30 7.74 -13.23 -3.21
N SER A 31 6.91 -13.35 -2.18
CA SER A 31 6.24 -14.60 -1.80
C SER A 31 4.90 -14.82 -2.52
N LEU A 32 4.28 -13.78 -3.08
CA LEU A 32 3.12 -13.90 -3.97
C LEU A 32 3.51 -14.32 -5.39
N LEU A 33 4.72 -13.99 -5.83
CA LEU A 33 5.22 -14.29 -7.17
C LEU A 33 5.25 -15.80 -7.50
N PRO A 34 5.75 -16.69 -6.62
CA PRO A 34 5.70 -18.14 -6.83
C PRO A 34 4.27 -18.68 -6.85
N ALA A 35 3.36 -18.11 -6.04
CA ALA A 35 1.95 -18.52 -6.02
C ALA A 35 1.24 -18.10 -7.32
N PHE A 36 1.55 -16.92 -7.85
CA PHE A 36 1.02 -16.44 -9.13
C PHE A 36 1.56 -17.27 -10.31
N VAL A 37 2.87 -17.55 -10.32
CA VAL A 37 3.51 -18.41 -11.34
C VAL A 37 2.98 -19.84 -11.24
N GLY A 38 2.81 -20.38 -10.04
CA GLY A 38 2.22 -21.70 -9.82
C GLY A 38 0.78 -21.77 -10.34
N ALA A 39 -0.04 -20.74 -10.05
CA ALA A 39 -1.41 -20.66 -10.55
C ALA A 39 -1.46 -20.54 -12.08
N THR A 40 -0.58 -19.76 -12.69
CA THR A 40 -0.50 -19.65 -14.16
C THR A 40 -0.01 -20.94 -14.81
N VAL A 41 0.94 -21.65 -14.20
CA VAL A 41 1.41 -22.97 -14.67
C VAL A 41 0.31 -24.03 -14.57
N VAL A 42 -0.50 -24.03 -13.50
CA VAL A 42 -1.64 -24.95 -13.37
C VAL A 42 -2.75 -24.64 -14.38
N VAL A 43 -3.04 -23.35 -14.63
CA VAL A 43 -4.00 -22.94 -15.68
C VAL A 43 -3.48 -23.30 -17.08
N ALA A 44 -2.20 -23.08 -17.36
CA ALA A 44 -1.59 -23.46 -18.64
C ALA A 44 -1.54 -24.99 -18.84
N ALA A 45 -1.22 -25.75 -17.77
CA ALA A 45 -1.20 -27.21 -17.81
C ALA A 45 -2.59 -27.80 -18.02
N THR A 46 -3.63 -27.21 -17.42
CA THR A 46 -5.04 -27.64 -17.64
C THR A 46 -5.59 -27.23 -19.00
N ALA A 47 -5.05 -26.17 -19.62
CA ALA A 47 -5.40 -25.79 -20.99
C ALA A 47 -4.69 -26.65 -22.06
N LEU A 48 -3.51 -27.20 -21.75
CA LEU A 48 -2.71 -28.04 -22.66
C LEU A 48 -3.02 -29.54 -22.53
N ALA A 49 -3.55 -30.00 -21.39
CA ALA A 49 -3.89 -31.40 -21.13
C ALA A 49 -5.36 -31.72 -21.47
N GLU A 50 -5.67 -31.83 -22.77
CA GLU A 50 -6.79 -32.60 -23.37
C GLU A 50 -8.28 -32.34 -22.94
N PRO A 51 -9.27 -32.66 -23.82
CA PRO A 51 -10.55 -31.98 -23.92
C PRO A 51 -11.67 -32.62 -23.08
N ASP A 52 -11.37 -33.11 -21.87
CA ASP A 52 -12.44 -33.58 -21.00
C ASP A 52 -13.07 -32.38 -20.28
N GLN A 53 -14.34 -32.08 -20.56
CA GLN A 53 -15.02 -30.89 -20.04
C GLN A 53 -14.89 -30.80 -18.50
N VAL A 54 -14.94 -31.94 -17.80
CA VAL A 54 -14.95 -31.98 -16.34
C VAL A 54 -13.62 -31.51 -15.73
N THR A 55 -12.47 -31.83 -16.34
CA THR A 55 -11.15 -31.38 -15.87
C THR A 55 -10.92 -29.91 -16.22
N ALA A 56 -11.41 -29.45 -17.38
CA ALA A 56 -11.38 -28.04 -17.78
C ALA A 56 -12.22 -27.15 -16.84
N TRP A 57 -13.43 -27.56 -16.46
CA TRP A 57 -14.28 -26.83 -15.51
C TRP A 57 -13.66 -26.79 -14.09
N ARG A 58 -13.01 -27.87 -13.66
CA ARG A 58 -12.30 -27.90 -12.37
C ARG A 58 -11.06 -27.01 -12.38
N GLY A 59 -10.27 -27.02 -13.45
CA GLY A 59 -9.11 -26.14 -13.63
C GLY A 59 -9.51 -24.65 -13.67
N ALA A 60 -10.58 -24.34 -14.40
CA ALA A 60 -11.14 -22.99 -14.46
C ALA A 60 -11.67 -22.53 -13.09
N GLY A 61 -12.38 -23.40 -12.36
CA GLY A 61 -12.86 -23.10 -11.00
C GLY A 61 -11.71 -22.80 -10.02
N VAL A 62 -10.66 -23.62 -10.04
CA VAL A 62 -9.47 -23.38 -9.21
C VAL A 62 -8.78 -22.07 -9.62
N GLY A 63 -8.60 -21.83 -10.92
CA GLY A 63 -8.01 -20.57 -11.43
C GLY A 63 -8.79 -19.33 -11.00
N ILE A 64 -10.12 -19.36 -11.09
CA ILE A 64 -11.00 -18.26 -10.68
C ILE A 64 -10.92 -18.04 -9.16
N THR A 65 -10.93 -19.11 -8.36
CA THR A 65 -10.80 -18.96 -6.89
C THR A 65 -9.45 -18.41 -6.47
N CYS A 66 -8.35 -18.85 -7.11
CA CYS A 66 -7.02 -18.28 -6.90
C CYS A 66 -6.97 -16.80 -7.30
N ALA A 67 -7.56 -16.42 -8.45
CA ALA A 67 -7.64 -15.03 -8.89
C ALA A 67 -8.50 -14.16 -7.96
N ALA A 68 -9.60 -14.70 -7.44
CA ALA A 68 -10.45 -14.01 -6.48
C ALA A 68 -9.74 -13.78 -5.14
N LEU A 69 -8.97 -14.77 -4.66
CA LEU A 69 -8.19 -14.66 -3.43
C LEU A 69 -7.03 -13.66 -3.56
N THR A 70 -6.34 -13.64 -4.70
CA THR A 70 -5.29 -12.64 -4.96
C THR A 70 -5.87 -11.23 -5.06
N LEU A 71 -7.01 -11.06 -5.74
CA LEU A 71 -7.70 -9.78 -5.81
C LEU A 71 -8.20 -9.31 -4.43
N ALA A 72 -8.78 -10.21 -3.64
CA ALA A 72 -9.24 -9.90 -2.28
C ALA A 72 -8.07 -9.50 -1.36
N ALA A 73 -6.92 -10.18 -1.46
CA ALA A 73 -5.71 -9.79 -0.74
C ALA A 73 -5.20 -8.41 -1.18
N LEU A 74 -5.22 -8.12 -2.48
CA LEU A 74 -4.87 -6.80 -3.02
C LEU A 74 -5.79 -5.70 -2.48
N LEU A 75 -7.11 -5.94 -2.51
CA LEU A 75 -8.10 -4.98 -1.99
C LEU A 75 -7.98 -4.79 -0.47
N ALA A 76 -7.71 -5.86 0.29
CA ALA A 76 -7.51 -5.77 1.73
C ALA A 76 -6.22 -4.99 2.08
N THR A 77 -5.14 -5.16 1.32
CA THR A 77 -3.92 -4.35 1.51
C THR A 77 -4.14 -2.90 1.12
N TRP A 78 -4.90 -2.63 0.06
CA TRP A 78 -5.29 -1.29 -0.36
C TRP A 78 -6.16 -0.59 0.69
N ASP A 79 -7.18 -1.28 1.21
CA ASP A 79 -8.09 -0.77 2.24
C ASP A 79 -7.35 -0.51 3.56
N ARG A 80 -6.40 -1.38 3.96
CA ARG A 80 -5.52 -1.11 5.12
C ARG A 80 -4.62 0.11 4.91
N ARG A 81 -4.19 0.39 3.68
CA ARG A 81 -3.39 1.58 3.36
C ARG A 81 -4.23 2.85 3.45
N ARG A 82 -5.47 2.81 2.96
CA ARG A 82 -6.44 3.91 3.05
C ARG A 82 -6.92 4.16 4.48
N ARG A 83 -7.20 3.09 5.25
CA ARG A 83 -7.61 3.16 6.67
C ARG A 83 -6.50 3.61 7.61
N ARG A 84 -5.24 3.69 7.16
CA ARG A 84 -4.12 4.24 7.96
C ARG A 84 -4.10 5.77 8.00
N ILE A 85 -4.88 6.45 7.17
CA ILE A 85 -5.02 7.91 7.27
C ILE A 85 -6.00 8.19 8.40
N ASP A 86 -5.47 8.45 9.60
CA ASP A 86 -6.29 8.90 10.73
C ASP A 86 -6.68 10.37 10.50
N PRO A 87 -7.97 10.67 10.22
CA PRO A 87 -8.40 12.03 9.95
C PRO A 87 -8.22 12.96 11.15
N LYS A 88 -8.17 12.42 12.38
CA LYS A 88 -7.89 13.23 13.57
C LYS A 88 -6.42 13.65 13.58
N LEU A 89 -5.50 12.73 13.30
CA LEU A 89 -4.07 12.99 13.25
C LEU A 89 -3.72 14.02 12.17
N VAL A 90 -4.31 13.91 10.98
CA VAL A 90 -4.10 14.87 9.89
C VAL A 90 -4.57 16.28 10.31
N ARG A 91 -5.74 16.38 10.95
CA ARG A 91 -6.27 17.65 11.46
C ARG A 91 -5.39 18.25 12.56
N THR A 92 -4.89 17.44 13.50
CA THR A 92 -4.01 17.93 14.58
C THR A 92 -2.69 18.43 14.01
N LEU A 93 -2.07 17.69 13.09
CA LEU A 93 -0.82 18.10 12.46
C LEU A 93 -0.98 19.38 11.63
N HIS A 94 -2.11 19.54 10.92
CA HIS A 94 -2.43 20.80 10.25
C HIS A 94 -2.53 21.98 11.23
N ALA A 95 -3.23 21.79 12.36
CA ALA A 95 -3.39 22.83 13.36
C ALA A 95 -2.05 23.17 14.04
N GLU A 96 -1.22 22.18 14.33
CA GLU A 96 0.12 22.36 14.91
C GLU A 96 1.05 23.11 13.95
N ALA A 97 1.11 22.69 12.68
CA ALA A 97 1.93 23.36 11.68
C ALA A 97 1.48 24.81 11.45
N ALA A 98 0.17 25.06 11.38
CA ALA A 98 -0.37 26.42 11.24
C ALA A 98 -0.09 27.30 12.47
N ARG A 99 -0.23 26.75 13.69
CA ARG A 99 0.08 27.48 14.94
C ARG A 99 1.56 27.82 15.02
N ALA A 100 2.44 26.88 14.73
CA ALA A 100 3.89 27.10 14.73
C ALA A 100 4.29 28.12 13.66
N TYR A 101 3.68 28.06 12.46
CA TYR A 101 3.88 29.05 11.40
C TYR A 101 3.49 30.46 11.85
N LEU A 102 2.31 30.63 12.45
CA LEU A 102 1.84 31.93 12.95
C LEU A 102 2.71 32.50 14.10
N ARG A 103 3.43 31.64 14.82
CA ARG A 103 4.38 32.03 15.87
C ARG A 103 5.81 32.24 15.36
N ASN A 104 6.06 32.08 14.06
CA ASN A 104 7.40 32.07 13.46
C ASN A 104 8.33 30.99 14.06
N GLU A 105 7.77 29.91 14.61
CA GLU A 105 8.50 28.76 15.14
C GLU A 105 8.83 27.79 13.98
N TRP A 106 9.68 28.24 13.05
CA TRP A 106 9.98 27.52 11.80
C TRP A 106 10.39 26.05 11.96
N PRO A 107 11.23 25.66 12.94
CA PRO A 107 11.60 24.26 13.13
C PRO A 107 10.41 23.37 13.51
N ALA A 108 9.52 23.88 14.37
CA ALA A 108 8.33 23.15 14.79
C ALA A 108 7.31 23.06 13.64
N ALA A 109 7.14 24.15 12.89
CA ALA A 109 6.27 24.17 11.70
C ALA A 109 6.74 23.17 10.64
N LEU A 110 8.04 23.12 10.36
CA LEU A 110 8.64 22.16 9.43
C LEU A 110 8.43 20.72 9.90
N ALA A 111 8.69 20.42 11.16
CA ALA A 111 8.51 19.08 11.71
C ALA A 111 7.05 18.61 11.58
N ALA A 112 6.09 19.45 11.97
CA ALA A 112 4.67 19.12 11.86
C ALA A 112 4.22 18.94 10.39
N ALA A 113 4.68 19.79 9.47
CA ALA A 113 4.38 19.68 8.05
C ALA A 113 5.02 18.44 7.40
N GLN A 114 6.22 18.04 7.82
CA GLN A 114 6.86 16.80 7.36
C GLN A 114 6.10 15.57 7.87
N GLN A 115 5.67 15.57 9.13
CA GLN A 115 4.83 14.49 9.65
C GLN A 115 3.49 14.42 8.92
N LEU A 116 2.91 15.57 8.57
CA LEU A 116 1.68 15.65 7.80
C LEU A 116 1.83 15.02 6.40
N THR A 117 2.93 15.28 5.69
CA THR A 117 3.18 14.66 4.37
C THR A 117 3.45 13.16 4.45
N VAL A 118 3.89 12.64 5.61
CA VAL A 118 3.99 11.20 5.87
C VAL A 118 2.63 10.59 6.19
N ALA A 119 1.78 11.30 6.94
CA ALA A 119 0.45 10.84 7.33
C ALA A 119 -0.56 10.87 6.17
N ALA A 120 -0.47 11.88 5.31
CA ALA A 120 -1.34 12.08 4.14
C ALA A 120 -0.51 12.37 2.88
N PRO A 121 0.25 11.39 2.36
CA PRO A 121 1.15 11.60 1.23
C PRO A 121 0.45 11.88 -0.10
N GLU A 122 -0.82 11.48 -0.21
CA GLU A 122 -1.64 11.67 -1.42
C GLU A 122 -2.38 13.00 -1.43
N GLU A 123 -2.43 13.71 -0.30
CA GLU A 123 -3.16 14.97 -0.18
C GLU A 123 -2.30 16.15 -0.65
N SER A 124 -2.73 16.86 -1.70
CA SER A 124 -2.01 18.01 -2.24
C SER A 124 -1.85 19.13 -1.19
N GLY A 125 -2.87 19.34 -0.33
CA GLY A 125 -2.87 20.35 0.72
C GLY A 125 -1.73 20.19 1.74
N ALA A 126 -1.32 18.95 2.05
CA ALA A 126 -0.19 18.69 2.94
C ALA A 126 1.13 19.19 2.34
N TRP A 127 1.34 18.95 1.05
CA TRP A 127 2.54 19.39 0.32
C TRP A 127 2.57 20.90 0.09
N THR A 128 1.42 21.51 -0.18
CA THR A 128 1.31 22.98 -0.31
C THR A 128 1.66 23.68 0.99
N LEU A 129 1.21 23.14 2.13
CA LEU A 129 1.55 23.68 3.46
C LEU A 129 3.05 23.57 3.75
N LEU A 130 3.67 22.43 3.43
CA LEU A 130 5.12 22.24 3.56
C LEU A 130 5.89 23.21 2.67
N ALA A 131 5.46 23.43 1.42
CA ALA A 131 6.08 24.39 0.52
C ALA A 131 6.06 25.82 1.08
N MET A 132 4.90 26.24 1.62
CA MET A 132 4.73 27.56 2.22
C MET A 132 5.66 27.77 3.43
N ILE A 133 5.77 26.76 4.29
CA ILE A 133 6.64 26.80 5.47
C ILE A 133 8.11 26.83 5.05
N CYS A 134 8.53 26.00 4.08
CA CYS A 134 9.90 26.02 3.55
C CYS A 134 10.26 27.38 2.94
N LYS A 135 9.34 28.02 2.20
CA LYS A 135 9.57 29.39 1.69
C LYS A 135 9.76 30.40 2.82
N ALA A 136 8.92 30.33 3.85
CA ALA A 136 9.01 31.23 4.99
C ALA A 136 10.29 31.01 5.81
N SER A 137 10.78 29.77 5.91
CA SER A 137 12.04 29.46 6.59
C SER A 137 13.30 29.73 5.73
N GLY A 138 13.15 30.13 4.46
CA GLY A 138 14.25 30.37 3.53
C GLY A 138 14.81 29.12 2.84
N ASP A 139 14.16 27.96 2.98
CA ASP A 139 14.55 26.72 2.29
C ASP A 139 13.90 26.66 0.89
N ALA A 140 14.55 27.30 -0.08
CA ALA A 140 14.09 27.34 -1.46
C ALA A 140 14.06 25.95 -2.14
N VAL A 141 14.99 25.06 -1.78
CA VAL A 141 15.09 23.72 -2.38
C VAL A 141 13.98 22.82 -1.86
N GLY A 142 13.76 22.83 -0.54
CA GLY A 142 12.63 22.15 0.09
C GLY A 142 11.28 22.62 -0.45
N ALA A 143 11.13 23.94 -0.63
CA ALA A 143 9.92 24.52 -1.21
C ALA A 143 9.64 24.02 -2.63
N ALA A 144 10.61 24.10 -3.54
CA ALA A 144 10.44 23.67 -4.93
C ALA A 144 10.08 22.18 -5.02
N ARG A 145 10.72 21.33 -4.20
CA ARG A 145 10.42 19.90 -4.14
C ARG A 145 9.00 19.63 -3.64
N ALA A 146 8.55 20.38 -2.65
CA ALA A 146 7.21 20.27 -2.09
C ALA A 146 6.14 20.70 -3.10
N GLU A 147 6.38 21.75 -3.86
CA GLU A 147 5.47 22.21 -4.92
C GLU A 147 5.34 21.21 -6.07
N GLN A 148 6.46 20.62 -6.51
CA GLN A 148 6.42 19.55 -7.52
C GLN A 148 5.58 18.36 -7.04
N ARG A 149 5.67 18.01 -5.76
CA ARG A 149 4.86 16.94 -5.17
C ARG A 149 3.39 17.35 -5.05
N ALA A 150 3.11 18.58 -4.64
CA ALA A 150 1.74 19.10 -4.57
C ALA A 150 1.05 19.06 -5.94
N ALA A 151 1.74 19.49 -7.00
CA ALA A 151 1.25 19.45 -8.38
C ALA A 151 0.99 18.00 -8.84
N ALA A 152 1.95 17.10 -8.62
CA ALA A 152 1.80 15.69 -8.98
C ALA A 152 0.65 14.98 -8.23
N CYS A 153 0.31 15.44 -7.02
CA CYS A 153 -0.84 14.95 -6.27
C CYS A 153 -2.16 15.56 -6.78
N ALA A 154 -2.17 16.85 -7.11
CA ALA A 154 -3.34 17.54 -7.65
C ALA A 154 -3.80 17.00 -9.00
N GLU A 155 -2.86 16.53 -9.85
CA GLU A 155 -3.17 15.90 -11.14
C GLU A 155 -3.77 14.48 -11.00
N ARG A 156 -3.68 13.86 -9.82
CA ARG A 156 -4.13 12.48 -9.56
C ARG A 156 -5.44 12.37 -8.77
N GLY A 157 -5.86 13.45 -8.12
CA GLY A 157 -7.08 13.51 -7.31
C GLY A 157 -8.26 14.05 -8.08
#